data_AF-A0A409VUW5-F1
#
_entry.id   AF-A0A409VUW5-F1
#
_cell.length_a   1.000
_cell.length_b   1.000
_cell.length_c   1.000
_cell.angle_alpha   90.00
_cell.angle_beta   90.00
_cell.angle_gamma   90.00
#
_symmetry.space_group_name_H-M   'P 1'
#
loop_
_entity.id
_entity.type
_entity.pdbx_description
1 polymer ?
#
loop_
_entity_poly.entity_id
_entity_poly.type
_entity_poly.pdbx_seq_one_letter_code
_entity_poly.pdbx_strand_id
1 'polypeptide(L)'
;MYASHFNRDSTTSPISKLPVELLSEIFTLCALPAGQPSSTVEDEECYLPVINSETVRAPFILSRVNRRWRDIVLSQSSLWASLCITAELIQDSDCTFTGASQKLSSLNTSHITSCLQRSRRAPLNILIDVRDPEWNFSETGVGLDDADSPPIPTLFSSDNMAIVMSLLVPHLSRWRHLTILTDTWVSMHTALSAINPAITSLGAPCLESLTLMRCNDFVSFSPQFQPQDLKGPTFMSRFGPEASSQDFGILPKLKQLSLRGVHVDWDSLAAAMRASTVGLTSLELASHCSDVRPSNDQFHAILQSVPTLRRLVITGSGPESPEDLEDAPLDHDPVPLHHLQNVTIGYRTALEGRTVLQLLDAPNVKSLTLEDATYPGDPEEINGGSLLAYVGCRKFKGNDSDFRVEYPPPLVAVDTGSKQNSCIHRRKSSAVPSCEESNAAFPLLENVTLKCVKSSPWPLRTFFNALPRLQHLELIGMSMQAVQALVPCAPGSLPTCPCPQLRSLCIRNSEQLQVRDLDFIIGNLGAERQSKGACGLREVDIHVDAARAACVAASPGSPGTRVNIYSDDEDDSDDDEDYMSEEDAMDIDPFSPGGAFNDPIFDQYYSTQAISH
;
A
#
# COMPACT_ATOMS: atom_id res chain seq x y z
N MET A 1 -59.40 27.96 -43.05
CA MET A 1 -58.06 28.56 -42.92
C MET A 1 -57.91 29.08 -41.50
N TYR A 2 -57.35 28.28 -40.59
CA TYR A 2 -56.87 28.76 -39.29
C TYR A 2 -55.35 28.76 -39.35
N ALA A 3 -54.75 29.94 -39.41
CA ALA A 3 -53.31 30.12 -39.37
C ALA A 3 -52.82 29.86 -37.94
N SER A 4 -52.13 28.74 -37.73
CA SER A 4 -51.44 28.45 -36.48
C SER A 4 -50.17 29.29 -36.39
N HIS A 5 -50.29 30.52 -35.89
CA HIS A 5 -49.15 31.30 -35.40
C HIS A 5 -48.67 30.70 -34.07
N PHE A 6 -47.91 29.61 -34.13
CA PHE A 6 -47.05 29.22 -33.01
C PHE A 6 -45.82 30.12 -33.03
N ASN A 7 -45.93 31.27 -32.36
CA ASN A 7 -44.79 32.05 -31.92
C ASN A 7 -44.11 31.27 -30.78
N ARG A 8 -43.24 30.31 -31.14
CA ARG A 8 -42.34 29.65 -30.21
C ARG A 8 -41.03 30.44 -30.20
N ASP A 9 -41.00 31.53 -29.44
CA ASP A 9 -39.74 32.02 -28.88
C ASP A 9 -39.27 30.99 -27.85
N SER A 10 -38.75 29.87 -28.33
CA SER A 10 -38.11 28.87 -27.48
C SER A 10 -36.91 29.56 -26.85
N THR A 11 -37.07 29.97 -25.59
CA THR A 11 -36.01 30.54 -24.77
C THR A 11 -34.85 29.56 -24.76
N THR A 12 -33.84 29.85 -25.57
CA THR A 12 -32.63 29.04 -25.66
C THR A 12 -32.00 28.99 -24.27
N SER A 13 -31.76 27.79 -23.73
CA SER A 13 -31.15 27.61 -22.42
C SER A 13 -29.91 28.52 -22.27
N PRO A 14 -29.70 29.21 -21.13
CA PRO A 14 -28.54 30.09 -20.94
C PRO A 14 -27.21 29.43 -21.29
N ILE A 15 -27.09 28.12 -21.07
CA ILE A 15 -25.90 27.33 -21.38
C ILE A 15 -25.57 27.31 -22.88
N SER A 16 -26.56 27.48 -23.76
CA SER A 16 -26.35 27.54 -25.20
C SER A 16 -25.73 28.85 -25.66
N LYS A 17 -25.57 29.85 -24.76
CA LYS A 17 -24.90 31.12 -25.04
C LYS A 17 -23.43 31.12 -24.60
N LEU A 18 -22.99 30.13 -23.83
CA LEU A 18 -21.59 30.02 -23.42
C LEU A 18 -20.67 29.87 -24.64
N PRO A 19 -19.47 30.48 -24.65
CA PRO A 19 -18.43 30.21 -25.65
C PRO A 19 -18.01 28.74 -25.67
N VAL A 20 -17.47 28.28 -26.80
CA VAL A 20 -17.04 26.89 -26.97
C VAL A 20 -15.89 26.55 -26.03
N GLU A 21 -15.04 27.52 -25.74
CA GLU A 21 -13.87 27.42 -24.86
C GLU A 21 -14.29 27.19 -23.40
N LEU A 22 -15.37 27.84 -22.94
CA LEU A 22 -15.87 27.60 -21.59
C LEU A 22 -16.57 26.24 -21.47
N LEU A 23 -17.35 25.84 -22.49
CA LEU A 23 -17.95 24.51 -22.51
C LEU A 23 -16.88 23.40 -22.57
N SER A 24 -15.83 23.63 -23.35
CA SER A 24 -14.64 22.76 -23.42
C SER A 24 -14.01 22.55 -22.05
N GLU A 25 -13.78 23.64 -21.33
CA GLU A 25 -13.16 23.60 -20.01
C GLU A 25 -14.07 22.86 -19.02
N ILE A 26 -15.37 23.19 -19.01
CA ILE A 26 -16.36 22.48 -18.18
C ILE A 26 -16.34 20.98 -18.48
N PHE A 27 -16.31 20.57 -19.76
CA PHE A 27 -16.27 19.16 -20.12
C PHE A 27 -14.98 18.47 -19.68
N THR A 28 -13.86 19.19 -19.71
CA THR A 28 -12.58 18.69 -19.21
C THR A 28 -12.65 18.47 -17.70
N LEU A 29 -13.22 19.44 -16.95
CA LEU A 29 -13.45 19.32 -15.52
C LEU A 29 -14.42 18.19 -15.17
N CYS A 30 -15.47 17.97 -15.97
CA CYS A 30 -16.39 16.83 -15.80
C CYS A 30 -15.73 15.46 -16.04
N ALA A 31 -14.60 15.42 -16.74
CA ALA A 31 -13.82 14.21 -16.96
C ALA A 31 -12.72 14.01 -15.89
N LEU A 32 -12.59 14.93 -14.93
CA LEU A 32 -11.73 14.76 -13.76
C LEU A 32 -12.49 14.05 -12.64
N PRO A 33 -11.83 13.23 -11.81
CA PRO A 33 -12.45 12.57 -10.67
C PRO A 33 -13.01 13.60 -9.68
N ALA A 34 -14.27 13.43 -9.29
CA ALA A 34 -14.90 14.27 -8.28
C ALA A 34 -14.23 14.06 -6.91
N GLY A 35 -13.98 15.13 -6.17
CA GLY A 35 -13.59 15.02 -4.77
C GLY A 35 -12.11 14.77 -4.48
N GLN A 36 -11.18 15.07 -5.39
CA GLN A 36 -9.80 15.26 -4.93
C GLN A 36 -9.79 16.47 -3.97
N PRO A 37 -9.58 16.27 -2.66
CA PRO A 37 -9.43 17.40 -1.74
C PRO A 37 -8.28 18.23 -2.26
N SER A 38 -8.42 19.56 -2.28
CA SER A 38 -7.32 20.45 -2.63
C SER A 38 -6.15 20.11 -1.72
N SER A 39 -5.19 19.36 -2.22
CA SER A 39 -4.11 18.81 -1.41
C SER A 39 -3.41 19.98 -0.73
N THR A 40 -3.30 19.91 0.59
CA THR A 40 -2.37 20.78 1.31
C THR A 40 -0.99 20.62 0.67
N VAL A 41 -0.31 21.75 0.46
CA VAL A 41 0.83 21.98 -0.45
C VAL A 41 2.04 21.03 -0.26
N GLU A 42 2.01 20.13 0.73
CA GLU A 42 3.14 19.28 1.10
C GLU A 42 3.09 17.85 0.52
N ASP A 43 1.95 17.38 -0.01
CA ASP A 43 1.80 16.03 -0.57
C ASP A 43 1.46 15.99 -2.09
N GLU A 44 1.67 17.09 -2.82
CA GLU A 44 1.37 17.19 -4.27
C GLU A 44 2.12 16.17 -5.16
N GLU A 45 3.10 15.43 -4.65
CA GLU A 45 4.09 14.76 -5.51
C GLU A 45 3.69 13.37 -6.06
N CYS A 46 2.51 12.82 -5.75
CA CYS A 46 2.16 11.45 -6.20
C CYS A 46 0.70 11.20 -6.61
N TYR A 47 -0.13 12.21 -6.85
CA TYR A 47 -1.49 11.94 -7.32
C TYR A 47 -1.51 11.63 -8.82
N LEU A 48 -1.61 10.33 -9.14
CA LEU A 48 -2.01 9.91 -10.47
C LEU A 48 -3.44 10.39 -10.75
N PRO A 49 -3.77 10.74 -12.01
CA PRO A 49 -5.15 10.98 -12.37
C PRO A 49 -5.95 9.72 -12.08
N VAL A 50 -6.83 9.78 -11.09
CA VAL A 50 -7.72 8.67 -10.73
C VAL A 50 -8.71 8.51 -11.88
N ILE A 51 -8.51 7.47 -12.69
CA ILE A 51 -9.46 7.05 -13.71
C ILE A 51 -10.48 6.18 -13.00
N ASN A 52 -11.76 6.48 -13.15
CA ASN A 52 -12.84 5.64 -12.66
C ASN A 52 -13.89 5.46 -13.78
N SER A 53 -14.88 4.58 -13.54
CA SER A 53 -15.93 4.31 -14.53
C SER A 53 -16.74 5.57 -14.87
N GLU A 54 -16.96 6.47 -13.91
CA GLU A 54 -17.73 7.70 -14.08
C GLU A 54 -17.05 8.72 -15.01
N THR A 55 -15.77 9.00 -14.77
CA THR A 55 -14.95 9.93 -15.58
C THR A 55 -14.87 9.49 -17.03
N VAL A 56 -14.79 8.18 -17.29
CA VAL A 56 -14.78 7.62 -18.66
C VAL A 56 -16.17 7.66 -19.31
N ARG A 57 -17.26 7.62 -18.53
CA ARG A 57 -18.64 7.75 -19.04
C ARG A 57 -18.99 9.20 -19.39
N ALA A 58 -18.36 10.19 -18.76
CA ALA A 58 -18.69 11.62 -18.95
C ALA A 58 -18.70 12.09 -20.42
N PRO A 59 -17.68 11.82 -21.27
CA PRO A 59 -17.70 12.21 -22.69
C PRO A 59 -18.90 11.61 -23.45
N PHE A 60 -19.31 10.39 -23.13
CA PHE A 60 -20.46 9.75 -23.76
C PHE A 60 -21.76 10.44 -23.36
N ILE A 61 -21.94 10.74 -22.07
CA ILE A 61 -23.12 11.45 -21.55
C ILE A 61 -23.20 12.85 -22.19
N LEU A 62 -22.11 13.61 -22.16
CA LEU A 62 -22.03 14.96 -22.72
C LEU A 62 -22.35 14.97 -24.23
N SER A 63 -21.88 13.95 -24.97
CA SER A 63 -22.15 13.81 -26.41
C SER A 63 -23.62 13.51 -26.75
N ARG A 64 -24.45 13.14 -25.77
CA ARG A 64 -25.88 12.84 -25.95
C ARG A 64 -26.79 14.04 -25.69
N VAL A 65 -26.29 15.10 -25.05
CA VAL A 65 -27.12 16.26 -24.64
C VAL A 65 -27.72 17.02 -25.82
N ASN A 66 -26.91 17.56 -26.71
CA ASN A 66 -27.37 18.22 -27.94
C ASN A 66 -26.28 18.20 -29.03
N ARG A 67 -26.61 18.61 -30.26
CA ARG A 67 -25.66 18.62 -31.40
C ARG A 67 -24.41 19.45 -31.11
N ARG A 68 -24.57 20.65 -30.55
CA ARG A 68 -23.45 21.54 -30.22
C ARG A 68 -22.49 20.89 -29.23
N TRP A 69 -23.00 20.28 -28.17
CA TRP A 69 -22.20 19.59 -27.16
C TRP A 69 -21.47 18.40 -27.76
N ARG A 70 -22.18 17.59 -28.57
CA ARG A 70 -21.58 16.49 -29.31
C ARG A 70 -20.41 16.95 -30.17
N ASP A 71 -20.57 18.03 -30.93
CA ASP A 71 -19.53 18.54 -31.82
C ASP A 71 -18.30 18.99 -31.02
N ILE A 72 -18.51 19.68 -29.89
CA ILE A 72 -17.43 20.09 -28.97
C ILE A 72 -16.70 18.86 -28.42
N VAL A 73 -17.43 17.89 -27.84
CA VAL A 73 -16.83 16.69 -27.26
C VAL A 73 -16.07 15.86 -28.31
N LEU A 74 -16.64 15.69 -29.51
CA LEU A 74 -15.99 14.94 -30.60
C LEU A 74 -14.76 15.67 -31.18
N SER A 75 -14.68 17.00 -31.03
CA SER A 75 -13.52 17.78 -31.45
C SER A 75 -12.33 17.67 -30.48
N GLN A 76 -12.58 17.22 -29.25
CA GLN A 76 -11.60 17.19 -28.16
C GLN A 76 -11.09 15.79 -27.91
N SER A 77 -9.95 15.46 -28.51
CA SER A 77 -9.36 14.13 -28.37
C SER A 77 -8.93 13.79 -26.94
N SER A 78 -8.58 14.78 -26.11
CA SER A 78 -8.18 14.56 -24.71
C SER A 78 -9.30 13.95 -23.86
N LEU A 79 -10.57 14.31 -24.11
CA LEU A 79 -11.72 13.75 -23.39
C LEU A 79 -11.87 12.24 -23.61
N TRP A 80 -11.38 11.71 -24.73
CA TRP A 80 -11.47 10.30 -25.09
C TRP A 80 -10.20 9.51 -24.74
N ALA A 81 -9.21 10.16 -24.14
CA ALA A 81 -7.89 9.58 -23.92
C ALA A 81 -7.78 8.76 -22.62
N SER A 82 -8.80 8.81 -21.77
CA SER A 82 -8.93 7.93 -20.60
C SER A 82 -9.76 6.70 -20.95
N LEU A 83 -9.19 5.52 -20.74
CA LEU A 83 -9.84 4.23 -20.96
C LEU A 83 -9.97 3.51 -19.62
N CYS A 84 -11.18 3.05 -19.32
CA CYS A 84 -11.47 2.17 -18.20
C CYS A 84 -12.08 0.88 -18.77
N ILE A 85 -11.43 -0.25 -18.49
CA ILE A 85 -11.81 -1.57 -18.94
C ILE A 85 -12.10 -2.38 -17.69
N THR A 86 -13.37 -2.68 -17.47
CA THR A 86 -13.83 -3.43 -16.29
C THR A 86 -14.49 -4.73 -16.70
N ALA A 87 -14.72 -5.62 -15.72
CA ALA A 87 -15.47 -6.85 -15.93
C ALA A 87 -16.91 -6.60 -16.46
N GLU A 88 -17.51 -5.43 -16.19
CA GLU A 88 -18.81 -5.01 -16.74
C GLU A 88 -18.87 -4.96 -18.28
N LEU A 89 -17.72 -4.92 -18.98
CA LEU A 89 -17.68 -4.95 -20.44
C LEU A 89 -17.95 -6.34 -21.03
N ILE A 90 -17.99 -7.36 -20.17
CA ILE A 90 -18.36 -8.71 -20.56
C ILE A 90 -19.88 -8.76 -20.68
N GLN A 91 -20.37 -9.12 -21.87
CA GLN A 91 -21.81 -9.29 -22.07
C GLN A 91 -22.20 -10.69 -21.64
N ASP A 92 -23.01 -10.77 -20.58
CA ASP A 92 -23.74 -11.97 -20.25
C ASP A 92 -24.66 -12.30 -21.41
N SER A 93 -24.29 -13.34 -22.15
CA SER A 93 -25.15 -13.88 -23.19
C SER A 93 -26.28 -14.64 -22.52
N ASP A 94 -27.29 -13.95 -21.96
CA ASP A 94 -28.51 -14.49 -21.32
C ASP A 94 -28.42 -16.00 -21.10
N CYS A 95 -27.62 -16.38 -20.09
CA CYS A 95 -27.29 -17.77 -19.81
C CYS A 95 -28.54 -18.46 -19.24
N THR A 96 -29.51 -18.76 -20.11
CA THR A 96 -30.55 -19.71 -19.78
C THR A 96 -29.86 -21.03 -19.50
N PHE A 97 -29.95 -21.48 -18.24
CA PHE A 97 -29.30 -22.66 -17.64
C PHE A 97 -29.68 -24.02 -18.29
N THR A 98 -30.03 -24.04 -19.57
CA THR A 98 -30.42 -25.25 -20.29
C THR A 98 -29.19 -25.99 -20.82
N GLY A 99 -28.53 -26.73 -19.93
CA GLY A 99 -27.76 -27.95 -20.22
C GLY A 99 -26.67 -27.91 -21.31
N ALA A 100 -25.42 -28.01 -20.86
CA ALA A 100 -24.26 -28.63 -21.53
C ALA A 100 -23.45 -27.85 -22.58
N SER A 101 -23.66 -26.55 -22.80
CA SER A 101 -22.71 -25.74 -23.58
C SER A 101 -22.44 -24.41 -22.89
N GLN A 102 -21.36 -24.35 -22.10
CA GLN A 102 -20.81 -23.08 -21.60
C GLN A 102 -20.43 -22.22 -22.82
N LYS A 103 -21.28 -21.26 -23.14
CA LYS A 103 -20.99 -20.28 -24.19
C LYS A 103 -19.98 -19.31 -23.62
N LEU A 104 -18.81 -19.20 -24.25
CA LEU A 104 -17.76 -18.25 -23.87
C LEU A 104 -18.35 -16.84 -23.83
N SER A 105 -18.23 -16.18 -22.67
CA SER A 105 -18.63 -14.79 -22.50
C SER A 105 -17.84 -13.92 -23.48
N SER A 106 -18.52 -13.04 -24.22
CA SER A 106 -17.88 -12.20 -25.24
C SER A 106 -17.65 -10.80 -24.72
N LEU A 107 -16.40 -10.33 -24.77
CA LEU A 107 -16.03 -8.97 -24.43
C LEU A 107 -16.58 -7.95 -25.45
N ASN A 108 -17.27 -6.92 -24.98
CA ASN A 108 -17.70 -5.81 -25.82
C ASN A 108 -16.55 -4.82 -26.10
N THR A 109 -15.94 -4.96 -27.28
CA THR A 109 -14.80 -4.12 -27.72
C THR A 109 -15.21 -2.77 -28.32
N SER A 110 -16.50 -2.50 -28.50
CA SER A 110 -16.98 -1.28 -29.18
C SER A 110 -16.63 0.00 -28.42
N HIS A 111 -16.65 -0.06 -27.09
CA HIS A 111 -16.29 1.05 -26.21
C HIS A 111 -14.80 1.39 -26.34
N ILE A 112 -13.93 0.39 -26.18
CA ILE A 112 -12.47 0.52 -26.31
C ILE A 112 -12.11 1.10 -27.68
N THR A 113 -12.65 0.51 -28.74
CA THR A 113 -12.38 0.94 -30.12
C THR A 113 -12.83 2.38 -30.36
N SER A 114 -14.01 2.77 -29.85
CA SER A 114 -14.52 4.14 -30.00
C SER A 114 -13.63 5.17 -29.30
N CYS A 115 -13.18 4.88 -28.07
CA CYS A 115 -12.27 5.76 -27.32
C CYS A 115 -10.89 5.86 -28.01
N LEU A 116 -10.32 4.73 -28.45
CA LEU A 116 -9.05 4.72 -29.17
C LEU A 116 -9.10 5.53 -30.48
N GLN A 117 -10.18 5.41 -31.26
CA GLN A 117 -10.37 6.18 -32.49
C GLN A 117 -10.53 7.68 -32.21
N ARG A 118 -11.33 8.05 -31.20
CA ARG A 118 -11.63 9.46 -30.89
C ARG A 118 -10.49 10.19 -30.19
N SER A 119 -9.66 9.46 -29.42
CA SER A 119 -8.47 10.01 -28.77
C SER A 119 -7.34 10.37 -29.74
N ARG A 120 -7.36 9.91 -30.99
CA ARG A 120 -6.40 10.28 -32.05
C ARG A 120 -4.94 10.12 -31.61
N ARG A 121 -4.25 11.23 -31.34
CA ARG A 121 -2.83 11.30 -30.91
C ARG A 121 -2.67 11.75 -29.46
N ALA A 122 -3.77 11.93 -28.73
CA ALA A 122 -3.72 12.30 -27.32
C ALA A 122 -3.03 11.17 -26.52
N PRO A 123 -2.18 11.52 -25.53
CA PRO A 123 -1.60 10.55 -24.60
C PRO A 123 -2.69 9.79 -23.86
N LEU A 124 -2.55 8.47 -23.77
CA LEU A 124 -3.56 7.58 -23.19
C LEU A 124 -3.31 7.34 -21.71
N ASN A 125 -4.39 7.39 -20.93
CA ASN A 125 -4.43 6.93 -19.55
C ASN A 125 -5.33 5.68 -19.53
N ILE A 126 -4.79 4.54 -19.13
CA ILE A 126 -5.44 3.24 -19.27
C ILE A 126 -5.56 2.61 -17.88
N LEU A 127 -6.79 2.29 -17.48
CA LEU A 127 -7.11 1.44 -16.34
C LEU A 127 -7.76 0.16 -16.85
N ILE A 128 -7.20 -0.97 -16.48
CA ILE A 128 -7.77 -2.30 -16.66
C ILE A 128 -8.02 -2.84 -15.25
N ASP A 129 -9.28 -2.82 -14.83
CA ASP A 129 -9.70 -3.30 -13.53
C ASP A 129 -10.61 -4.51 -13.75
N VAL A 130 -9.99 -5.68 -13.81
CA VAL A 130 -10.67 -6.94 -14.12
C VAL A 130 -10.76 -7.83 -12.88
N ARG A 131 -10.84 -7.18 -11.71
CA ARG A 131 -11.20 -7.84 -10.47
C ARG A 131 -12.64 -8.37 -10.56
N ASP A 132 -12.85 -9.53 -9.96
CA ASP A 132 -14.12 -10.18 -9.80
C ASP A 132 -14.87 -9.50 -8.64
N PRO A 133 -16.08 -8.95 -8.87
CA PRO A 133 -16.86 -8.30 -7.82
C PRO A 133 -17.17 -9.21 -6.63
N GLU A 134 -17.24 -10.52 -6.86
CA GLU A 134 -17.50 -11.53 -5.83
C GLU A 134 -16.21 -12.03 -5.17
N TRP A 135 -15.06 -11.38 -5.46
CA TRP A 135 -13.74 -11.76 -4.94
C TRP A 135 -13.38 -13.22 -5.22
N ASN A 136 -13.81 -13.73 -6.38
CA ASN A 136 -13.48 -15.08 -6.81
C ASN A 136 -12.00 -15.18 -7.19
N PHE A 137 -11.20 -15.64 -6.25
CA PHE A 137 -9.76 -15.87 -6.42
C PHE A 137 -9.42 -17.26 -6.97
N SER A 138 -10.40 -18.05 -7.41
CA SER A 138 -10.16 -19.39 -7.95
C SER A 138 -9.25 -19.32 -9.17
N GLU A 139 -8.09 -19.98 -9.07
CA GLU A 139 -7.08 -20.02 -10.11
C GLU A 139 -6.47 -21.42 -10.17
N THR A 140 -6.44 -22.00 -11.36
CA THR A 140 -5.88 -23.35 -11.54
C THR A 140 -4.42 -23.40 -11.09
N GLY A 141 -4.13 -24.28 -10.13
CA GLY A 141 -2.77 -24.46 -9.60
C GLY A 141 -2.40 -23.49 -8.47
N VAL A 142 -3.37 -22.79 -7.89
CA VAL A 142 -3.22 -21.94 -6.70
C VAL A 142 -4.05 -22.54 -5.56
N GLY A 143 -3.45 -22.76 -4.39
CA GLY A 143 -4.11 -23.37 -3.24
C GLY A 143 -4.14 -24.92 -3.24
N LEU A 144 -4.68 -25.51 -2.16
CA LEU A 144 -4.99 -26.94 -2.10
C LEU A 144 -6.43 -27.13 -2.58
N ASP A 145 -6.66 -26.92 -3.87
CA ASP A 145 -7.96 -27.23 -4.47
C ASP A 145 -8.34 -28.66 -4.07
N ASP A 146 -9.47 -28.78 -3.37
CA ASP A 146 -10.09 -30.07 -3.07
C ASP A 146 -10.31 -30.74 -4.42
N ALA A 147 -9.54 -31.79 -4.71
CA ALA A 147 -9.26 -32.26 -6.07
C ALA A 147 -10.51 -32.69 -6.87
N ASP A 148 -11.67 -32.71 -6.21
CA ASP A 148 -12.95 -33.14 -6.74
C ASP A 148 -13.85 -31.98 -7.22
N SER A 149 -13.55 -30.71 -6.90
CA SER A 149 -14.36 -29.57 -7.36
C SER A 149 -13.76 -28.90 -8.61
N PRO A 150 -14.51 -28.78 -9.72
CA PRO A 150 -14.03 -28.04 -10.88
C PRO A 150 -13.84 -26.55 -10.51
N PRO A 151 -12.77 -25.89 -10.97
CA PRO A 151 -12.52 -24.49 -10.67
C PRO A 151 -13.68 -23.63 -11.17
N ILE A 152 -14.10 -22.68 -10.35
CA ILE A 152 -15.18 -21.74 -10.70
C ILE A 152 -14.65 -20.86 -11.83
N PRO A 153 -15.32 -20.79 -12.99
CA PRO A 153 -14.88 -19.93 -14.08
C PRO A 153 -14.82 -18.47 -13.62
N THR A 154 -13.67 -17.83 -13.80
CA THR A 154 -13.50 -16.39 -13.56
C THR A 154 -14.36 -15.58 -14.53
N LEU A 155 -14.98 -14.48 -14.07
CA LEU A 155 -15.74 -13.59 -14.96
C LEU A 155 -14.87 -13.08 -16.12
N PHE A 156 -13.65 -12.64 -15.84
CA PHE A 156 -12.70 -12.14 -16.84
C PHE A 156 -11.56 -13.13 -17.15
N SER A 157 -11.68 -13.84 -18.27
CA SER A 157 -10.68 -14.82 -18.73
C SER A 157 -9.40 -14.21 -19.34
N SER A 158 -8.36 -15.03 -19.47
CA SER A 158 -7.15 -14.69 -20.24
C SER A 158 -7.44 -14.36 -21.70
N ASP A 159 -8.39 -15.03 -22.34
CA ASP A 159 -8.79 -14.73 -23.73
C ASP A 159 -9.33 -13.29 -23.85
N ASN A 160 -10.12 -12.86 -22.87
CA ASN A 160 -10.59 -11.47 -22.80
C ASN A 160 -9.40 -10.50 -22.66
N MET A 161 -8.42 -10.83 -21.81
CA MET A 161 -7.20 -10.03 -21.67
C MET A 161 -6.42 -9.95 -23.00
N ALA A 162 -6.27 -11.07 -23.71
CA ALA A 162 -5.59 -11.11 -25.00
C ALA A 162 -6.28 -10.21 -26.04
N ILE A 163 -7.61 -10.23 -26.08
CA ILE A 163 -8.41 -9.34 -26.95
C ILE A 163 -8.15 -7.88 -26.57
N VAL A 164 -8.22 -7.53 -25.29
CA VAL A 164 -7.93 -6.16 -24.82
C VAL A 164 -6.54 -5.72 -25.25
N MET A 165 -5.51 -6.52 -24.99
CA MET A 165 -4.14 -6.19 -25.34
C MET A 165 -3.92 -6.03 -26.84
N SER A 166 -4.59 -6.85 -27.66
CA SER A 166 -4.53 -6.73 -29.12
C SER A 166 -5.03 -5.36 -29.63
N LEU A 167 -5.96 -4.73 -28.90
CA LEU A 167 -6.47 -3.40 -29.21
C LEU A 167 -5.55 -2.28 -28.67
N LEU A 168 -4.94 -2.48 -27.50
CA LEU A 168 -4.18 -1.44 -26.81
C LEU A 168 -2.72 -1.34 -27.27
N VAL A 169 -2.03 -2.47 -27.44
CA VAL A 169 -0.59 -2.53 -27.75
C VAL A 169 -0.19 -1.74 -29.01
N PRO A 170 -1.00 -1.69 -30.09
CA PRO A 170 -0.72 -0.82 -31.25
C PRO A 170 -0.58 0.68 -30.91
N HIS A 171 -1.07 1.10 -29.74
CA HIS A 171 -1.03 2.47 -29.24
C HIS A 171 0.05 2.71 -28.17
N LEU A 172 0.97 1.76 -27.94
CA LEU A 172 2.01 1.83 -26.89
C LEU A 172 2.79 3.16 -26.88
N SER A 173 3.11 3.70 -28.06
CA SER A 173 3.89 4.96 -28.20
C SER A 173 3.26 6.18 -27.53
N ARG A 174 1.95 6.15 -27.27
CA ARG A 174 1.20 7.22 -26.63
C ARG A 174 0.68 6.85 -25.24
N TRP A 175 1.03 5.70 -24.68
CA TRP A 175 0.67 5.37 -23.30
C TRP A 175 1.37 6.33 -22.34
N ARG A 176 0.60 6.96 -21.46
CA ARG A 176 1.08 7.87 -20.42
C ARG A 176 0.97 7.24 -19.05
N HIS A 177 -0.18 6.65 -18.75
CA HIS A 177 -0.43 5.92 -17.52
C HIS A 177 -1.06 4.56 -17.88
N LEU A 178 -0.55 3.50 -17.27
CA LEU A 178 -1.11 2.16 -17.38
C LEU A 178 -1.26 1.56 -15.99
N THR A 179 -2.48 1.19 -15.64
CA THR A 179 -2.82 0.45 -14.43
C THR A 179 -3.53 -0.84 -14.82
N ILE A 180 -3.02 -1.98 -14.36
CA ILE A 180 -3.63 -3.30 -14.54
C ILE A 180 -3.85 -3.93 -13.16
N LEU A 181 -5.11 -4.18 -12.83
CA LEU A 181 -5.56 -4.83 -11.60
C LEU A 181 -6.26 -6.15 -11.99
N THR A 182 -5.76 -7.26 -11.50
CA THR A 182 -6.27 -8.61 -11.81
C THR A 182 -6.28 -9.45 -10.54
N ASP A 183 -7.27 -10.30 -10.33
CA ASP A 183 -7.25 -11.25 -9.20
C ASP A 183 -6.34 -12.45 -9.46
N THR A 184 -6.32 -12.93 -10.71
CA THR A 184 -5.55 -14.12 -11.11
C THR A 184 -4.25 -13.75 -11.82
N TRP A 185 -3.22 -14.58 -11.62
CA TRP A 185 -1.95 -14.41 -12.33
C TRP A 185 -2.08 -14.70 -13.83
N VAL A 186 -2.87 -15.70 -14.23
CA VAL A 186 -3.09 -16.06 -15.65
C VAL A 186 -3.48 -14.85 -16.51
N SER A 187 -4.38 -13.99 -16.02
CA SER A 187 -4.77 -12.75 -16.71
C SER A 187 -3.64 -11.72 -16.74
N MET A 188 -2.93 -11.50 -15.62
CA MET A 188 -1.75 -10.62 -15.56
C MET A 188 -0.66 -11.11 -16.54
N HIS A 189 -0.30 -12.38 -16.48
CA HIS A 189 0.69 -13.02 -17.33
C HIS A 189 0.35 -12.87 -18.82
N THR A 190 -0.93 -13.01 -19.19
CA THR A 190 -1.39 -12.78 -20.56
C THR A 190 -1.16 -11.34 -21.01
N ALA A 191 -1.44 -10.37 -20.13
CA ALA A 191 -1.15 -8.96 -20.40
C ALA A 191 0.35 -8.71 -20.60
N LEU A 192 1.18 -9.19 -19.68
CA LEU A 192 2.63 -9.03 -19.74
C LEU A 192 3.24 -9.67 -20.99
N SER A 193 2.76 -10.86 -21.36
CA SER A 193 3.17 -11.58 -22.57
C SER A 193 2.92 -10.77 -23.85
N ALA A 194 1.79 -10.05 -23.90
CA ALA A 194 1.45 -9.21 -25.05
C ALA A 194 2.24 -7.90 -25.06
N ILE A 195 2.48 -7.30 -23.89
CA ILE A 195 3.15 -6.01 -23.75
C ILE A 195 4.66 -6.13 -23.96
N ASN A 196 5.31 -7.16 -23.40
CA ASN A 196 6.77 -7.25 -23.33
C ASN A 196 7.47 -7.18 -24.70
N PRO A 197 7.03 -7.89 -25.76
CA PRO A 197 7.65 -7.79 -27.08
C PRO A 197 7.54 -6.38 -27.68
N ALA A 198 6.41 -5.69 -27.45
CA ALA A 198 6.20 -4.34 -27.97
C ALA A 198 7.03 -3.30 -27.22
N ILE A 199 7.12 -3.41 -25.88
CA ILE A 199 7.95 -2.53 -25.07
C ILE A 199 9.44 -2.72 -25.39
N THR A 200 9.92 -3.96 -25.45
CA THR A 200 11.33 -4.23 -25.75
C THR A 200 11.75 -3.81 -27.16
N SER A 201 10.83 -3.85 -28.14
CA SER A 201 11.12 -3.48 -29.54
C SER A 201 10.90 -1.99 -29.85
N LEU A 202 9.84 -1.36 -29.32
CA LEU A 202 9.43 0.00 -29.66
C LEU A 202 9.69 1.01 -28.53
N GLY A 203 9.87 0.53 -27.29
CA GLY A 203 9.84 1.34 -26.09
C GLY A 203 8.43 1.87 -25.76
N ALA A 204 8.32 2.51 -24.60
CA ALA A 204 7.14 3.25 -24.18
C ALA A 204 7.52 4.73 -23.90
N PRO A 205 7.73 5.54 -24.95
CA PRO A 205 8.38 6.85 -24.84
C PRO A 205 7.57 7.91 -24.07
N CYS A 206 6.26 7.70 -23.90
CA CYS A 206 5.39 8.60 -23.17
C CYS A 206 5.00 8.07 -21.79
N LEU A 207 5.39 6.85 -21.41
CA LEU A 207 4.91 6.21 -20.20
C LEU A 207 5.54 6.88 -18.98
N GLU A 208 4.71 7.54 -18.18
CA GLU A 208 5.08 8.26 -16.96
C GLU A 208 4.77 7.44 -15.71
N SER A 209 3.73 6.60 -15.75
CA SER A 209 3.35 5.71 -14.65
C SER A 209 2.95 4.32 -15.11
N LEU A 210 3.41 3.31 -14.38
CA LEU A 210 3.05 1.91 -14.56
C LEU A 210 2.69 1.28 -13.20
N THR A 211 1.47 0.77 -13.09
CA THR A 211 0.98 0.02 -11.92
C THR A 211 0.48 -1.35 -12.38
N LEU A 212 1.08 -2.40 -11.84
CA LEU A 212 0.71 -3.80 -12.10
C LEU A 212 0.43 -4.46 -10.76
N MET A 213 -0.81 -4.92 -10.55
CA MET A 213 -1.24 -5.49 -9.28
C MET A 213 -2.02 -6.79 -9.49
N ARG A 214 -1.52 -7.87 -8.89
CA ARG A 214 -2.31 -9.05 -8.58
C ARG A 214 -3.01 -8.80 -7.24
N CYS A 215 -4.33 -8.68 -7.25
CA CYS A 215 -5.11 -8.23 -6.09
C CYS A 215 -5.39 -9.34 -5.07
N ASN A 216 -5.12 -10.60 -5.42
CA ASN A 216 -5.06 -11.69 -4.46
C ASN A 216 -3.75 -11.62 -3.66
N ASP A 217 -3.73 -10.87 -2.56
CA ASP A 217 -2.53 -10.74 -1.71
C ASP A 217 -2.20 -12.04 -0.95
N PHE A 218 -3.15 -12.98 -0.78
CA PHE A 218 -2.94 -14.22 -0.03
C PHE A 218 -1.83 -15.09 -0.62
N VAL A 219 -1.75 -15.15 -1.95
CA VAL A 219 -0.72 -15.91 -2.66
C VAL A 219 0.69 -15.42 -2.33
N SER A 220 0.84 -14.16 -1.94
CA SER A 220 2.14 -13.58 -1.65
C SER A 220 2.78 -14.13 -0.38
N PHE A 221 1.98 -14.70 0.53
CA PHE A 221 2.46 -15.37 1.74
C PHE A 221 2.92 -16.81 1.47
N SER A 222 2.62 -17.35 0.29
CA SER A 222 3.18 -18.64 -0.11
C SER A 222 4.71 -18.54 -0.25
N PRO A 223 5.47 -19.53 0.26
CA PRO A 223 6.92 -19.56 0.05
C PRO A 223 7.29 -19.72 -1.43
N GLN A 224 6.40 -20.31 -2.22
CA GLN A 224 6.59 -20.55 -3.65
C GLN A 224 5.56 -19.82 -4.49
N PHE A 225 6.00 -19.31 -5.63
CA PHE A 225 5.12 -18.69 -6.59
C PHE A 225 4.07 -19.67 -7.14
N GLN A 226 2.83 -19.22 -7.17
CA GLN A 226 1.71 -19.97 -7.73
C GLN A 226 0.94 -19.10 -8.74
N PRO A 227 0.56 -19.64 -9.91
CA PRO A 227 0.77 -21.02 -10.35
C PRO A 227 2.22 -21.28 -10.83
N GLN A 228 2.77 -22.45 -10.48
CA GLN A 228 4.21 -22.74 -10.64
C GLN A 228 4.68 -22.76 -12.10
N ASP A 229 3.83 -23.19 -13.03
CA ASP A 229 4.11 -23.26 -14.46
C ASP A 229 4.26 -21.87 -15.10
N LEU A 230 3.72 -20.83 -14.47
CA LEU A 230 3.82 -19.43 -14.88
C LEU A 230 4.80 -18.61 -14.02
N LYS A 231 5.70 -19.28 -13.29
CA LYS A 231 6.72 -18.63 -12.44
C LYS A 231 7.76 -17.84 -13.22
N GLY A 232 8.01 -18.14 -14.50
CA GLY A 232 9.02 -17.43 -15.28
C GLY A 232 8.71 -15.92 -15.39
N PRO A 233 9.73 -15.02 -15.36
CA PRO A 233 9.49 -13.61 -15.59
C PRO A 233 9.13 -13.37 -17.06
N THR A 234 7.95 -12.80 -17.28
CA THR A 234 7.43 -12.53 -18.63
C THR A 234 7.67 -11.08 -19.07
N PHE A 235 7.86 -10.18 -18.11
CA PHE A 235 8.03 -8.75 -18.34
C PHE A 235 9.49 -8.32 -18.19
N MET A 236 9.94 -7.45 -19.10
CA MET A 236 11.32 -6.95 -19.25
C MET A 236 12.38 -7.98 -19.66
N SER A 237 12.03 -9.27 -19.74
CA SER A 237 12.92 -10.32 -20.24
C SER A 237 13.36 -10.00 -21.67
N ARG A 238 14.64 -9.61 -21.85
CA ARG A 238 15.22 -9.38 -23.17
C ARG A 238 15.46 -10.72 -23.85
N PHE A 239 14.88 -10.89 -25.04
CA PHE A 239 15.06 -12.10 -25.82
C PHE A 239 16.49 -12.16 -26.42
N GLY A 240 17.42 -12.72 -25.66
CA GLY A 240 18.65 -13.32 -26.17
C GLY A 240 19.97 -12.57 -25.91
N PRO A 241 21.10 -13.30 -25.84
CA PRO A 241 22.45 -12.77 -25.59
C PRO A 241 23.01 -11.93 -26.74
N GLU A 242 22.33 -11.87 -27.89
CA GLU A 242 22.76 -11.11 -29.07
C GLU A 242 22.14 -9.72 -29.17
N ALA A 243 21.40 -9.26 -28.14
CA ALA A 243 20.92 -7.88 -28.07
C ALA A 243 22.12 -6.93 -27.97
N SER A 244 22.64 -6.55 -29.14
CA SER A 244 23.71 -5.58 -29.32
C SER A 244 23.46 -4.36 -28.45
N SER A 245 24.53 -3.88 -27.81
CA SER A 245 24.68 -2.83 -26.79
C SER A 245 24.15 -1.43 -27.16
N GLN A 246 23.05 -1.33 -27.91
CA GLN A 246 22.32 -0.08 -28.07
C GLN A 246 21.41 0.08 -26.86
N ASP A 247 21.89 0.85 -25.89
CA ASP A 247 21.17 1.33 -24.70
C ASP A 247 20.05 2.30 -25.08
N PHE A 248 19.06 1.84 -25.86
CA PHE A 248 17.84 2.61 -26.04
C PHE A 248 17.06 2.59 -24.74
N GLY A 249 16.74 3.78 -24.22
CA GLY A 249 15.85 3.94 -23.09
C GLY A 249 14.47 3.39 -23.42
N ILE A 250 14.16 2.19 -22.92
CA ILE A 250 12.87 1.51 -23.12
C ILE A 250 11.75 2.32 -22.46
N LEU A 251 12.04 2.93 -21.31
CA LEU A 251 11.09 3.66 -20.46
C LEU A 251 11.62 5.06 -20.10
N PRO A 252 11.85 5.94 -21.10
CA PRO A 252 12.66 7.15 -20.90
C PRO A 252 12.02 8.20 -19.98
N LYS A 253 10.69 8.13 -19.79
CA LYS A 253 9.89 9.08 -19.01
C LYS A 253 9.23 8.47 -17.77
N LEU A 254 9.53 7.21 -17.45
CA LEU A 254 8.87 6.57 -16.31
C LEU A 254 9.30 7.24 -15.01
N LYS A 255 8.32 7.75 -14.26
CA LYS A 255 8.48 8.43 -12.97
C LYS A 255 7.97 7.56 -11.83
N GLN A 256 6.92 6.77 -12.07
CA GLN A 256 6.26 5.98 -11.06
C GLN A 256 6.13 4.52 -11.51
N LEU A 257 6.55 3.61 -10.65
CA LEU A 257 6.46 2.17 -10.85
C LEU A 257 5.90 1.52 -9.59
N SER A 258 4.82 0.77 -9.74
CA SER A 258 4.23 -0.04 -8.68
C SER A 258 4.02 -1.46 -9.17
N LEU A 259 4.68 -2.42 -8.51
CA LEU A 259 4.61 -3.85 -8.79
C LEU A 259 4.13 -4.57 -7.53
N ARG A 260 2.90 -5.07 -7.56
CA ARG A 260 2.26 -5.76 -6.43
C ARG A 260 1.89 -7.19 -6.81
N GLY A 261 2.61 -8.17 -6.28
CA GLY A 261 2.44 -9.57 -6.68
C GLY A 261 2.75 -9.84 -8.15
N VAL A 262 3.57 -8.99 -8.76
CA VAL A 262 3.98 -9.08 -10.16
C VAL A 262 5.50 -9.05 -10.27
N HIS A 263 6.10 -10.22 -10.42
CA HIS A 263 7.54 -10.34 -10.63
C HIS A 263 7.94 -10.06 -12.08
N VAL A 264 9.17 -9.61 -12.25
CA VAL A 264 9.75 -9.20 -13.52
C VAL A 264 11.20 -9.72 -13.61
N ASP A 265 11.83 -9.58 -14.76
CA ASP A 265 13.28 -9.72 -14.83
C ASP A 265 13.93 -8.51 -14.13
N TRP A 266 14.39 -8.72 -12.88
CA TRP A 266 14.92 -7.67 -12.01
C TRP A 266 16.18 -7.01 -12.57
N ASP A 267 17.05 -7.76 -13.24
CA ASP A 267 18.27 -7.24 -13.87
C ASP A 267 17.92 -6.34 -15.06
N SER A 268 16.99 -6.81 -15.89
CA SER A 268 16.48 -6.02 -17.02
C SER A 268 15.73 -4.77 -16.55
N LEU A 269 15.02 -4.84 -15.42
CA LEU A 269 14.37 -3.68 -14.81
C LEU A 269 15.41 -2.64 -14.38
N ALA A 270 16.45 -3.04 -13.64
CA ALA A 270 17.53 -2.14 -13.23
C ALA A 270 18.20 -1.47 -14.45
N ALA A 271 18.49 -2.25 -15.50
CA ALA A 271 19.04 -1.72 -16.75
C ALA A 271 18.10 -0.71 -17.43
N ALA A 272 16.79 -1.00 -17.47
CA ALA A 272 15.80 -0.09 -18.05
C ALA A 272 15.70 1.22 -17.25
N MET A 273 15.77 1.16 -15.92
CA MET A 273 15.72 2.34 -15.04
C MET A 273 16.96 3.22 -15.20
N ARG A 274 18.14 2.60 -15.30
CA ARG A 274 19.41 3.31 -15.54
C ARG A 274 19.42 4.09 -16.86
N ALA A 275 18.71 3.58 -17.87
CA ALA A 275 18.57 4.24 -19.17
C ALA A 275 17.46 5.32 -19.20
N SER A 276 16.70 5.50 -18.12
CA SER A 276 15.65 6.53 -18.05
C SER A 276 16.26 7.93 -17.99
N THR A 277 15.71 8.86 -18.77
CA THR A 277 16.20 10.26 -18.84
C THR A 277 15.62 11.15 -17.76
N VAL A 278 14.43 10.80 -17.27
CA VAL A 278 13.73 11.57 -16.22
C VAL A 278 14.09 11.04 -14.83
N GLY A 279 14.40 9.74 -14.74
CA GLY A 279 14.60 9.04 -13.48
C GLY A 279 13.30 8.71 -12.77
N LEU A 280 13.29 7.58 -12.05
CA LEU A 280 12.16 7.16 -11.24
C LEU A 280 12.09 8.00 -9.96
N THR A 281 10.90 8.49 -9.61
CA THR A 281 10.65 9.27 -8.39
C THR A 281 9.84 8.50 -7.35
N SER A 282 9.04 7.53 -7.76
CA SER A 282 8.30 6.63 -6.87
C SER A 282 8.47 5.18 -7.29
N LEU A 283 8.92 4.35 -6.35
CA LEU A 283 9.06 2.90 -6.52
C LEU A 283 8.28 2.19 -5.44
N GLU A 284 7.42 1.27 -5.85
CA GLU A 284 6.67 0.40 -4.97
C GLU A 284 6.84 -1.06 -5.41
N LEU A 285 7.33 -1.89 -4.50
CA LEU A 285 7.39 -3.34 -4.63
C LEU A 285 6.65 -3.95 -3.44
N ALA A 286 5.57 -4.68 -3.71
CA ALA A 286 4.78 -5.30 -2.64
C ALA A 286 4.25 -6.69 -3.02
N SER A 287 3.88 -7.48 -2.01
CA SER A 287 3.17 -8.76 -2.16
C SER A 287 3.86 -9.79 -3.07
N HIS A 288 5.19 -9.97 -3.01
CA HIS A 288 5.87 -11.03 -3.77
C HIS A 288 6.00 -12.33 -2.95
N CYS A 289 5.88 -13.49 -3.62
CA CYS A 289 6.26 -14.78 -3.02
C CYS A 289 7.78 -14.82 -2.84
N SER A 290 8.29 -15.59 -1.87
CA SER A 290 9.72 -15.55 -1.51
C SER A 290 10.65 -15.79 -2.72
N ASP A 291 10.32 -16.80 -3.51
CA ASP A 291 11.14 -17.37 -4.59
C ASP A 291 11.09 -16.61 -5.93
N VAL A 292 10.40 -15.46 -5.98
CA VAL A 292 10.40 -14.52 -7.11
C VAL A 292 10.81 -13.10 -6.70
N ARG A 293 11.18 -12.89 -5.43
CA ARG A 293 11.77 -11.63 -4.95
C ARG A 293 13.11 -11.37 -5.63
N PRO A 294 13.56 -10.11 -5.71
CA PRO A 294 14.91 -9.82 -6.17
C PRO A 294 15.93 -10.43 -5.20
N SER A 295 17.06 -10.90 -5.71
CA SER A 295 18.23 -11.16 -4.86
C SER A 295 18.78 -9.85 -4.27
N ASN A 296 19.69 -9.95 -3.29
CA ASN A 296 20.38 -8.77 -2.73
C ASN A 296 21.09 -7.94 -3.81
N ASP A 297 21.84 -8.60 -4.71
CA ASP A 297 22.52 -7.96 -5.84
C ASP A 297 21.54 -7.20 -6.75
N GLN A 298 20.44 -7.86 -7.11
CA GLN A 298 19.41 -7.29 -7.98
C GLN A 298 18.71 -6.11 -7.31
N PHE A 299 18.34 -6.23 -6.04
CA PHE A 299 17.70 -5.15 -5.31
C PHE A 299 18.63 -3.94 -5.16
N HIS A 300 19.91 -4.16 -4.84
CA HIS A 300 20.94 -3.12 -4.79
C HIS A 300 21.10 -2.44 -6.16
N ALA A 301 21.18 -3.21 -7.25
CA ALA A 301 21.27 -2.69 -8.61
C ALA A 301 20.04 -1.86 -9.01
N ILE A 302 18.84 -2.25 -8.58
CA ILE A 302 17.61 -1.47 -8.78
C ILE A 302 17.75 -0.12 -8.07
N LEU A 303 18.09 -0.10 -6.78
CA LEU A 303 18.24 1.14 -6.01
C LEU A 303 19.31 2.07 -6.58
N GLN A 304 20.46 1.53 -7.00
CA GLN A 304 21.53 2.30 -7.66
C GLN A 304 21.08 2.92 -8.99
N SER A 305 20.10 2.31 -9.66
CA SER A 305 19.60 2.78 -10.95
C SER A 305 18.55 3.89 -10.82
N VAL A 306 18.15 4.28 -9.59
CA VAL A 306 17.11 5.29 -9.33
C VAL A 306 17.55 6.38 -8.31
N PRO A 307 18.63 7.14 -8.56
CA PRO A 307 19.16 8.14 -7.60
C PRO A 307 18.23 9.34 -7.34
N THR A 308 17.19 9.52 -8.15
CA THR A 308 16.16 10.57 -8.03
C THR A 308 14.96 10.15 -7.19
N LEU A 309 14.99 8.95 -6.61
CA LEU A 309 13.87 8.37 -5.87
C LEU A 309 13.47 9.25 -4.69
N ARG A 310 12.17 9.56 -4.58
CA ARG A 310 11.57 10.37 -3.50
C ARG A 310 10.69 9.55 -2.58
N ARG A 311 10.02 8.54 -3.14
CA ARG A 311 9.16 7.60 -2.42
C ARG A 311 9.60 6.16 -2.69
N LEU A 312 9.79 5.40 -1.62
CA LEU A 312 10.08 3.97 -1.65
C LEU A 312 9.07 3.23 -0.77
N VAL A 313 8.37 2.26 -1.35
CA VAL A 313 7.44 1.37 -0.63
C VAL A 313 7.89 -0.07 -0.88
N ILE A 314 8.24 -0.78 0.19
CA ILE A 314 8.63 -2.19 0.15
C ILE A 314 7.81 -2.95 1.18
N THR A 315 6.90 -3.82 0.75
CA THR A 315 6.04 -4.60 1.67
C THR A 315 6.04 -6.08 1.27
N GLY A 316 6.76 -6.92 2.02
CA GLY A 316 6.90 -8.35 1.70
C GLY A 316 7.53 -8.60 0.32
N SER A 317 8.43 -7.70 -0.11
CA SER A 317 9.09 -7.71 -1.42
C SER A 317 10.53 -7.21 -1.33
N GLY A 318 11.11 -7.25 -0.13
CA GLY A 318 12.53 -6.98 0.04
C GLY A 318 13.39 -8.03 -0.67
N PRO A 319 14.72 -7.87 -0.65
CA PRO A 319 15.60 -8.86 -1.21
C PRO A 319 15.43 -10.21 -0.50
N GLU A 320 15.46 -11.30 -1.27
CA GLU A 320 15.43 -12.65 -0.73
C GLU A 320 16.67 -12.85 0.18
N SER A 321 16.41 -13.14 1.45
CA SER A 321 17.45 -13.40 2.45
C SER A 321 17.49 -14.91 2.69
N PRO A 322 18.58 -15.60 2.35
CA PRO A 322 18.70 -17.04 2.62
C PRO A 322 18.71 -17.27 4.13
N GLU A 323 17.82 -18.13 4.62
CA GLU A 323 17.63 -18.43 6.06
C GLU A 323 18.93 -18.89 6.74
N ASP A 324 19.83 -19.53 6.00
CA ASP A 324 21.09 -20.07 6.53
C ASP A 324 22.16 -19.00 6.85
N LEU A 325 21.95 -17.72 6.50
CA LEU A 325 22.98 -16.66 6.56
C LEU A 325 22.63 -15.47 7.48
N GLU A 326 21.89 -15.70 8.58
CA GLU A 326 21.45 -14.61 9.49
C GLU A 326 22.58 -13.70 10.00
N ASP A 327 23.81 -14.20 10.10
CA ASP A 327 24.98 -13.48 10.63
C ASP A 327 26.00 -13.03 9.57
N ALA A 328 25.78 -13.33 8.29
CA ALA A 328 26.72 -12.92 7.25
C ALA A 328 26.61 -11.40 7.01
N PRO A 329 27.71 -10.63 7.12
CA PRO A 329 27.68 -9.23 6.74
C PRO A 329 27.31 -9.12 5.26
N LEU A 330 26.40 -8.20 4.92
CA LEU A 330 26.10 -7.86 3.54
C LEU A 330 27.36 -7.36 2.86
N ASP A 331 27.67 -7.89 1.66
CA ASP A 331 28.83 -7.50 0.85
C ASP A 331 28.59 -6.19 0.06
N HIS A 332 27.53 -5.45 0.41
CA HIS A 332 27.11 -4.26 -0.31
C HIS A 332 27.21 -3.02 0.57
N ASP A 333 27.83 -1.98 0.02
CA ASP A 333 27.75 -0.65 0.58
C ASP A 333 26.31 -0.11 0.44
N PRO A 334 25.81 0.63 1.45
CA PRO A 334 24.51 1.30 1.37
C PRO A 334 24.41 2.21 0.14
N VAL A 335 23.24 2.25 -0.51
CA VAL A 335 22.99 3.06 -1.70
C VAL A 335 22.62 4.49 -1.30
N PRO A 336 23.34 5.52 -1.79
CA PRO A 336 23.02 6.92 -1.49
C PRO A 336 21.75 7.37 -2.22
N LEU A 337 20.69 7.64 -1.46
CA LEU A 337 19.38 8.07 -1.93
C LEU A 337 19.03 9.44 -1.34
N HIS A 338 19.79 10.47 -1.71
CA HIS A 338 19.67 11.81 -1.13
C HIS A 338 18.33 12.51 -1.41
N HIS A 339 17.54 12.05 -2.39
CA HIS A 339 16.23 12.63 -2.69
C HIS A 339 15.08 11.93 -1.98
N LEU A 340 15.35 10.81 -1.30
CA LEU A 340 14.32 9.98 -0.68
C LEU A 340 13.75 10.70 0.55
N GLN A 341 12.43 10.90 0.54
CA GLN A 341 11.68 11.63 1.56
C GLN A 341 10.70 10.74 2.30
N ASN A 342 10.10 9.77 1.60
CA ASN A 342 9.07 8.89 2.12
C ASN A 342 9.50 7.43 1.97
N VAL A 343 9.51 6.70 3.09
CA VAL A 343 9.90 5.29 3.14
C VAL A 343 8.81 4.50 3.84
N THR A 344 8.28 3.47 3.19
CA THR A 344 7.41 2.46 3.80
C THR A 344 8.11 1.11 3.72
N ILE A 345 8.27 0.46 4.88
CA ILE A 345 8.86 -0.88 4.99
C ILE A 345 7.86 -1.76 5.74
N GLY A 346 7.22 -2.66 5.00
CA GLY A 346 6.47 -3.78 5.53
C GLY A 346 7.35 -5.03 5.55
N TYR A 347 7.64 -5.55 6.74
CA TYR A 347 8.54 -6.70 6.91
C TYR A 347 7.76 -7.95 7.30
N ARG A 348 8.11 -9.10 6.72
CA ARG A 348 7.60 -10.42 7.14
C ARG A 348 8.55 -11.16 8.06
N THR A 349 9.78 -10.68 8.19
CA THR A 349 10.76 -11.13 9.17
C THR A 349 11.62 -9.94 9.59
N ALA A 350 12.18 -9.99 10.80
CA ALA A 350 13.12 -8.95 11.23
C ALA A 350 14.37 -8.88 10.33
N LEU A 351 14.78 -10.02 9.75
CA LEU A 351 15.91 -10.07 8.81
C LEU A 351 15.59 -9.32 7.51
N GLU A 352 14.41 -9.52 6.92
CA GLU A 352 13.99 -8.81 5.69
C GLU A 352 14.03 -7.29 5.88
N GLY A 353 13.42 -6.79 6.96
CA GLY A 353 13.43 -5.37 7.27
C GLY A 353 14.84 -4.83 7.50
N ARG A 354 15.71 -5.62 8.15
CA ARG A 354 17.11 -5.29 8.42
C ARG A 354 17.88 -5.13 7.11
N THR A 355 17.76 -6.11 6.21
CA THR A 355 18.45 -6.12 4.93
C THR A 355 18.08 -4.89 4.10
N VAL A 356 16.78 -4.57 4.01
CA VAL A 356 16.33 -3.35 3.31
C VAL A 356 16.93 -2.10 3.95
N LEU A 357 16.85 -1.94 5.28
CA LEU A 357 17.38 -0.78 5.99
C LEU A 357 18.92 -0.62 5.87
N GLN A 358 19.67 -1.71 5.74
CA GLN A 358 21.12 -1.69 5.54
C GLN A 358 21.52 -1.20 4.14
N LEU A 359 20.70 -1.48 3.13
CA LEU A 359 20.98 -1.09 1.75
C LEU A 359 20.64 0.39 1.46
N LEU A 360 20.04 1.11 2.41
CA LEU A 360 19.62 2.50 2.25
C LEU A 360 20.57 3.49 2.96
N ASP A 361 21.09 4.47 2.23
CA ASP A 361 21.69 5.68 2.79
C ASP A 361 20.85 6.90 2.38
N ALA A 362 19.84 7.21 3.19
CA ALA A 362 18.80 8.19 2.87
C ALA A 362 18.67 9.25 3.98
N PRO A 363 19.62 10.19 4.11
CA PRO A 363 19.64 11.14 5.22
C PRO A 363 18.47 12.15 5.21
N ASN A 364 17.78 12.29 4.08
CA ASN A 364 16.71 13.26 3.86
C ASN A 364 15.29 12.70 4.03
N VAL A 365 15.16 11.48 4.54
CA VAL A 365 13.85 10.89 4.84
C VAL A 365 13.15 11.69 5.93
N LYS A 366 11.94 12.13 5.63
CA LYS A 366 11.05 12.90 6.52
C LYS A 366 9.89 12.07 7.04
N SER A 367 9.43 11.10 6.26
CA SER A 367 8.31 10.23 6.57
C SER A 367 8.74 8.76 6.53
N LEU A 368 8.52 8.05 7.63
CA LEU A 368 8.78 6.62 7.77
C LEU A 368 7.51 5.90 8.21
N THR A 369 7.09 4.91 7.45
CA THR A 369 6.12 3.89 7.87
C THR A 369 6.84 2.56 8.05
N LEU A 370 6.76 2.00 9.25
CA LEU A 370 7.24 0.65 9.53
C LEU A 370 6.06 -0.23 9.91
N GLU A 371 5.89 -1.36 9.23
CA GLU A 371 4.71 -2.21 9.32
C GLU A 371 5.11 -3.67 9.47
N ASP A 372 4.51 -4.35 10.45
CA ASP A 372 4.51 -5.80 10.49
C ASP A 372 3.57 -6.30 9.38
N ALA A 373 4.16 -6.88 8.33
CA ALA A 373 3.46 -7.33 7.14
C ALA A 373 3.35 -8.87 7.10
N THR A 374 3.42 -9.51 8.27
CA THR A 374 3.12 -10.93 8.44
C THR A 374 1.69 -11.25 8.02
N TYR A 375 1.45 -12.54 7.74
CA TYR A 375 0.11 -12.98 7.44
C TYR A 375 -0.78 -12.76 8.68
N PRO A 376 -1.98 -12.16 8.56
CA PRO A 376 -2.81 -11.86 9.74
C PRO A 376 -3.20 -13.08 10.58
N GLY A 377 -3.22 -14.28 9.98
CA GLY A 377 -3.47 -15.52 10.72
C GLY A 377 -2.24 -16.10 11.42
N ASP A 378 -1.03 -15.66 11.05
CA ASP A 378 0.21 -16.22 11.60
C ASP A 378 0.27 -16.00 13.12
N PRO A 379 0.37 -17.07 13.93
CA PRO A 379 0.43 -16.93 15.37
C PRO A 379 1.78 -16.38 15.86
N GLU A 380 2.81 -16.39 15.00
CA GLU A 380 4.14 -15.92 15.37
C GLU A 380 4.22 -14.39 15.32
N GLU A 381 4.31 -13.77 16.50
CA GLU A 381 4.56 -12.34 16.60
C GLU A 381 6.02 -12.01 16.26
N ILE A 382 6.24 -11.13 15.30
CA ILE A 382 7.59 -10.74 14.89
C ILE A 382 8.08 -9.53 15.68
N ASN A 383 9.24 -9.70 16.32
CA ASN A 383 9.88 -8.63 17.07
C ASN A 383 10.60 -7.65 16.12
N GLY A 384 9.96 -6.52 15.84
CA GLY A 384 10.54 -5.40 15.09
C GLY A 384 11.55 -4.56 15.89
N GLY A 385 11.93 -4.97 17.11
CA GLY A 385 12.85 -4.24 17.97
C GLY A 385 14.23 -4.01 17.34
N SER A 386 14.78 -4.97 16.60
CA SER A 386 16.08 -4.80 15.94
C SER A 386 16.05 -3.75 14.83
N LEU A 387 14.90 -3.61 14.13
CA LEU A 387 14.66 -2.57 13.13
C LEU A 387 14.62 -1.18 13.78
N LEU A 388 13.82 -1.03 14.84
CA LEU A 388 13.72 0.22 15.61
C LEU A 388 15.08 0.66 16.17
N ALA A 389 15.83 -0.29 16.73
CA ALA A 389 17.18 -0.02 17.23
C ALA A 389 18.11 0.46 16.10
N TYR A 390 18.09 -0.19 14.94
CA TYR A 390 18.89 0.24 13.80
C TYR A 390 18.50 1.63 13.31
N VAL A 391 17.22 1.96 13.17
CA VAL A 391 16.83 3.30 12.76
C VAL A 391 17.30 4.35 13.77
N GLY A 392 17.28 4.02 15.07
CA GLY A 392 17.74 4.91 16.13
C GLY A 392 19.27 5.09 16.24
N CYS A 393 20.08 4.08 15.90
CA CYS A 393 21.53 4.16 16.15
C CYS A 393 22.45 3.68 15.01
N ARG A 394 21.87 3.30 13.86
CA ARG A 394 22.53 2.75 12.66
C ARG A 394 23.45 1.57 12.96
N LYS A 395 23.14 0.82 14.02
CA LYS A 395 23.88 -0.35 14.48
C LYS A 395 22.89 -1.45 14.88
N PHE A 396 23.10 -2.64 14.34
CA PHE A 396 22.49 -3.84 14.91
C PHE A 396 23.32 -4.28 16.11
N LYS A 397 22.67 -4.57 17.23
CA LYS A 397 23.31 -5.29 18.32
C LYS A 397 23.26 -6.78 17.97
N GLY A 398 24.35 -7.51 18.29
CA GLY A 398 24.42 -8.95 18.02
C GLY A 398 23.27 -9.69 18.70
N ASN A 399 22.71 -10.66 17.97
CA ASN A 399 21.59 -11.56 18.30
C ASN A 399 20.29 -10.90 18.79
N ASP A 400 19.20 -11.15 18.07
CA ASP A 400 17.83 -10.72 18.45
C ASP A 400 17.40 -11.27 19.83
N SER A 401 18.07 -12.31 20.33
CA SER A 401 17.90 -12.81 21.70
C SER A 401 18.11 -11.76 22.79
N ASP A 402 18.95 -10.75 22.52
CA ASP A 402 19.21 -9.65 23.46
C ASP A 402 18.00 -8.71 23.63
N PHE A 403 16.98 -8.84 22.77
CA PHE A 403 15.76 -8.04 22.78
C PHE A 403 14.52 -8.80 23.24
N ARG A 404 14.67 -10.02 23.78
CA ARG A 404 13.54 -10.80 24.30
C ARG A 404 12.67 -9.92 25.20
N VAL A 405 11.40 -9.82 24.82
CA VAL A 405 10.37 -9.10 25.57
C VAL A 405 10.09 -9.92 26.83
N GLU A 406 10.92 -9.77 27.86
CA GLU A 406 10.53 -10.18 29.20
C GLU A 406 9.45 -9.20 29.64
N TYR A 407 8.18 -9.59 29.47
CA TYR A 407 7.08 -8.88 30.11
C TYR A 407 7.38 -8.89 31.61
N PRO A 408 7.63 -7.72 32.24
CA PRO A 408 7.74 -7.69 33.68
C PRO A 408 6.44 -8.31 34.22
N PRO A 409 6.52 -9.28 35.14
CA PRO A 409 5.31 -9.87 35.70
C PRO A 409 4.42 -8.72 36.17
N PRO A 410 3.10 -8.77 35.90
CA PRO A 410 2.19 -7.69 36.26
C PRO A 410 2.49 -7.33 37.72
N LEU A 411 2.70 -6.03 37.97
CA LEU A 411 2.93 -5.48 39.30
C LEU A 411 1.68 -5.72 40.15
N VAL A 412 1.47 -6.97 40.57
CA VAL A 412 0.57 -7.32 41.65
C VAL A 412 1.23 -6.70 42.86
N ALA A 413 0.60 -5.66 43.41
CA ALA A 413 0.97 -5.07 44.68
C ALA A 413 0.78 -6.12 45.78
N VAL A 414 1.71 -7.08 45.87
CA VAL A 414 1.76 -8.04 46.96
C VAL A 414 2.40 -7.30 48.13
N ASP A 415 1.55 -6.67 48.91
CA ASP A 415 1.87 -6.12 50.22
C ASP A 415 2.18 -7.29 51.18
N THR A 416 3.38 -7.85 51.09
CA THR A 416 3.87 -8.84 52.06
C THR A 416 5.16 -8.34 52.68
N GLY A 417 5.03 -7.83 53.90
CA GLY A 417 6.13 -7.60 54.81
C GLY A 417 6.87 -8.90 55.10
N SER A 418 7.91 -9.17 54.31
CA SER A 418 8.85 -10.26 54.54
C SER A 418 10.27 -9.74 54.27
N LYS A 419 10.97 -9.42 55.37
CA LYS A 419 12.40 -9.13 55.36
C LYS A 419 13.16 -10.43 55.05
N GLN A 420 13.59 -10.63 53.81
CA GLN A 420 14.68 -11.58 53.55
C GLN A 420 15.80 -10.96 52.72
N ASN A 421 16.99 -11.16 53.27
CA ASN A 421 18.28 -10.67 52.81
C ASN A 421 18.81 -11.48 51.61
N SER A 422 19.65 -10.79 50.85
CA SER A 422 20.76 -11.28 50.01
C SER A 422 20.44 -12.14 48.78
N CYS A 423 20.65 -11.55 47.60
CA CYS A 423 21.71 -11.98 46.68
C CYS A 423 21.94 -10.88 45.62
N ILE A 424 22.87 -9.97 45.92
CA ILE A 424 23.31 -8.92 44.98
C ILE A 424 24.28 -9.57 44.01
N HIS A 425 23.77 -10.14 42.91
CA HIS A 425 24.59 -10.36 41.73
C HIS A 425 24.85 -9.00 41.08
N ARG A 426 26.01 -8.44 41.40
CA ARG A 426 26.56 -7.21 40.82
C ARG A 426 26.82 -7.45 39.33
N ARG A 427 25.79 -7.37 38.49
CA ARG A 427 25.93 -7.26 37.02
C ARG A 427 26.88 -6.09 36.78
N LYS A 428 28.03 -6.36 36.16
CA LYS A 428 29.00 -5.32 35.76
C LYS A 428 28.22 -4.31 34.93
N SER A 429 28.04 -3.11 35.48
CA SER A 429 27.49 -1.95 34.78
C SER A 429 28.32 -1.74 33.53
N SER A 430 27.79 -2.16 32.38
CA SER A 430 28.36 -1.77 31.09
C SER A 430 28.28 -0.26 31.05
N ALA A 431 29.43 0.39 30.89
CA ALA A 431 29.50 1.84 30.81
C ALA A 431 28.51 2.32 29.74
N VAL A 432 27.57 3.17 30.16
CA VAL A 432 26.62 3.79 29.24
C VAL A 432 27.45 4.59 28.21
N PRO A 433 27.36 4.27 26.91
CA PRO A 433 28.12 4.97 25.90
C PRO A 433 27.81 6.47 25.99
N SER A 434 28.86 7.28 26.02
CA SER A 434 28.75 8.73 26.00
C SER A 434 27.94 9.18 24.78
N CYS A 435 27.19 10.28 24.94
CA CYS A 435 26.30 10.89 23.95
C CYS A 435 27.09 11.34 22.71
N GLU A 436 27.49 10.39 21.86
CA GLU A 436 28.00 10.65 20.51
C GLU A 436 26.86 11.21 19.65
N GLU A 437 27.21 12.02 18.66
CA GLU A 437 26.27 12.62 17.70
C GLU A 437 25.26 11.57 17.22
N SER A 438 23.97 11.95 17.16
CA SER A 438 22.87 11.04 16.82
C SER A 438 23.16 10.35 15.49
N ASN A 439 23.55 9.08 15.54
CA ASN A 439 23.77 8.22 14.38
C ASN A 439 22.45 7.60 13.91
N ALA A 440 21.36 8.36 13.93
CA ALA A 440 20.08 7.89 13.40
C ALA A 440 20.23 7.57 11.90
N ALA A 441 19.60 6.50 11.43
CA ALA A 441 19.56 6.19 9.99
C ALA A 441 18.85 7.31 9.21
N PHE A 442 17.82 7.91 9.82
CA PHE A 442 16.99 8.97 9.24
C PHE A 442 16.92 10.17 10.20
N PRO A 443 17.95 11.04 10.23
CA PRO A 443 18.06 12.12 11.22
C PRO A 443 17.04 13.25 11.02
N LEU A 444 16.34 13.29 9.87
CA LEU A 444 15.38 14.32 9.49
C LEU A 444 13.91 13.88 9.59
N LEU A 445 13.61 12.77 10.27
CA LEU A 445 12.24 12.31 10.44
C LEU A 445 11.36 13.32 11.17
N GLU A 446 10.24 13.64 10.53
CA GLU A 446 9.19 14.54 11.01
C GLU A 446 7.89 13.77 11.25
N ASN A 447 7.63 12.72 10.44
CA ASN A 447 6.44 11.90 10.47
C ASN A 447 6.83 10.41 10.61
N VAL A 448 6.26 9.73 11.60
CA VAL A 448 6.46 8.29 11.78
C VAL A 448 5.12 7.60 12.00
N THR A 449 4.87 6.53 11.26
CA THR A 449 3.77 5.61 11.48
C THR A 449 4.34 4.22 11.79
N LEU A 450 3.97 3.65 12.94
CA LEU A 450 4.32 2.28 13.33
C LEU A 450 3.05 1.43 13.35
N LYS A 451 2.97 0.42 12.48
CA LYS A 451 1.82 -0.47 12.35
C LYS A 451 2.15 -1.87 12.82
N CYS A 452 1.50 -2.31 13.90
CA CYS A 452 1.63 -3.63 14.49
C CYS A 452 3.07 -4.02 14.90
N VAL A 453 4.01 -3.07 14.95
CA VAL A 453 5.45 -3.33 15.20
C VAL A 453 5.71 -3.77 16.65
N LYS A 454 5.76 -5.07 16.95
CA LYS A 454 6.06 -5.52 18.32
C LYS A 454 7.51 -5.23 18.69
N SER A 455 7.76 -4.71 19.89
CA SER A 455 9.11 -4.46 20.40
C SER A 455 9.11 -4.33 21.92
N SER A 456 10.23 -4.68 22.55
CA SER A 456 10.47 -4.35 23.95
C SER A 456 10.62 -2.82 24.16
N PRO A 457 10.55 -2.30 25.39
CA PRO A 457 10.65 -0.87 25.66
C PRO A 457 12.01 -0.26 25.30
N TRP A 458 13.09 -1.05 25.32
CA TRP A 458 14.44 -0.53 25.09
C TRP A 458 14.68 -0.10 23.63
N PRO A 459 14.38 -0.90 22.59
CA PRO A 459 14.49 -0.45 21.21
C PRO A 459 13.58 0.73 20.89
N LEU A 460 12.34 0.73 21.38
CA LEU A 460 11.41 1.87 21.24
C LEU A 460 12.01 3.16 21.80
N ARG A 461 12.58 3.11 23.01
CA ARG A 461 13.26 4.27 23.60
C ARG A 461 14.49 4.69 22.81
N THR A 462 15.27 3.73 22.31
CA THR A 462 16.46 4.01 21.50
C THR A 462 16.06 4.74 20.22
N PHE A 463 15.02 4.25 19.55
CA PHE A 463 14.41 4.88 18.39
C PHE A 463 13.93 6.30 18.70
N PHE A 464 13.02 6.49 19.67
CA PHE A 464 12.46 7.82 19.97
C PHE A 464 13.49 8.84 20.47
N ASN A 465 14.54 8.40 21.19
CA ASN A 465 15.61 9.31 21.60
C ASN A 465 16.45 9.82 20.41
N ALA A 466 16.48 9.08 19.31
CA ALA A 466 17.23 9.43 18.13
C ALA A 466 16.50 10.41 17.18
N LEU A 467 15.23 10.74 17.46
CA LEU A 467 14.37 11.54 16.58
C LEU A 467 14.06 12.93 17.17
N PRO A 468 15.02 13.86 17.19
CA PRO A 468 14.83 15.19 17.78
C PRO A 468 13.80 16.06 17.03
N ARG A 469 13.51 15.74 15.77
CA ARG A 469 12.64 16.51 14.87
C ARG A 469 11.25 15.91 14.66
N LEU A 470 10.96 14.77 15.27
CA LEU A 470 9.66 14.11 15.11
C LEU A 470 8.54 15.04 15.58
N GLN A 471 7.58 15.32 14.71
CA GLN A 471 6.43 16.20 14.98
C GLN A 471 5.12 15.41 15.04
N HIS A 472 4.98 14.38 14.21
CA HIS A 472 3.79 13.55 14.09
C HIS A 472 4.16 12.08 14.30
N LEU A 473 3.48 11.43 15.24
CA LEU A 473 3.64 10.01 15.52
C LEU A 473 2.28 9.32 15.48
N GLU A 474 2.18 8.28 14.69
CA GLU A 474 1.01 7.42 14.59
C GLU A 474 1.38 5.99 15.02
N LEU A 475 0.60 5.44 15.94
CA LEU A 475 0.78 4.12 16.53
C LEU A 475 -0.47 3.28 16.24
N ILE A 476 -0.40 2.36 15.28
CA ILE A 476 -1.51 1.49 14.88
C ILE A 476 -1.23 0.08 15.40
N GLY A 477 -2.13 -0.53 16.16
CA GLY A 477 -1.94 -1.91 16.66
C GLY A 477 -0.78 -2.08 17.64
N MET A 478 -0.29 -0.99 18.22
CA MET A 478 0.87 -0.97 19.12
C MET A 478 0.45 -1.12 20.59
N SER A 479 1.35 -1.68 21.41
CA SER A 479 1.12 -1.78 22.86
C SER A 479 1.40 -0.48 23.59
N MET A 480 0.87 -0.35 24.81
CA MET A 480 1.10 0.81 25.69
C MET A 480 2.59 1.06 26.00
N GLN A 481 3.46 0.06 25.80
CA GLN A 481 4.90 0.21 25.96
C GLN A 481 5.50 1.25 24.98
N ALA A 482 4.92 1.39 23.78
CA ALA A 482 5.33 2.41 22.81
C ALA A 482 5.07 3.83 23.35
N VAL A 483 3.90 4.05 23.94
CA VAL A 483 3.57 5.33 24.59
C VAL A 483 4.48 5.59 25.79
N GLN A 484 4.72 4.58 26.63
CA GLN A 484 5.62 4.68 27.79
C GLN A 484 7.09 4.93 27.39
N ALA A 485 7.49 4.54 26.18
CA ALA A 485 8.81 4.84 25.65
C ALA A 485 8.99 6.33 25.29
N LEU A 486 7.91 7.11 25.16
CA LEU A 486 7.94 8.57 24.99
C LEU A 486 8.15 9.33 26.30
N VAL A 487 8.06 8.64 27.44
CA VAL A 487 8.24 9.23 28.76
C VAL A 487 9.73 9.36 29.10
N PRO A 488 10.19 10.53 29.60
CA PRO A 488 11.56 10.70 30.04
C PRO A 488 11.99 9.71 31.14
N CYS A 489 13.19 9.15 31.03
CA CYS A 489 13.73 8.27 32.07
C CYS A 489 14.19 9.03 33.33
N ALA A 490 14.16 8.33 34.47
CA ALA A 490 14.48 8.80 35.82
C ALA A 490 15.91 9.40 35.97
N PRO A 491 16.15 10.26 36.99
CA PRO A 491 17.37 11.06 37.12
C PRO A 491 18.64 10.22 37.38
N GLY A 492 19.63 10.37 36.49
CA GLY A 492 20.95 9.75 36.63
C GLY A 492 21.87 9.96 35.41
N SER A 493 21.27 10.09 34.22
CA SER A 493 21.90 10.61 33.00
C SER A 493 21.31 11.98 32.66
N LEU A 494 21.96 12.76 31.79
CA LEU A 494 21.38 14.00 31.25
C LEU A 494 19.97 13.68 30.73
N PRO A 495 18.90 14.27 31.29
CA PRO A 495 17.53 13.89 30.97
C PRO A 495 17.19 14.39 29.56
N THR A 496 17.34 13.51 28.57
CA THR A 496 16.81 13.75 27.23
C THR A 496 15.36 13.28 27.20
N CYS A 497 14.43 14.18 26.91
CA CYS A 497 13.06 13.77 26.61
C CYS A 497 13.03 13.16 25.20
N PRO A 498 12.49 11.94 25.01
CA PRO A 498 12.33 11.35 23.68
C PRO A 498 11.46 12.23 22.78
N CYS A 499 11.80 12.36 21.50
CA CYS A 499 11.05 13.16 20.52
C CYS A 499 10.66 14.56 21.03
N PRO A 500 11.60 15.44 21.43
CA PRO A 500 11.30 16.72 22.11
C PRO A 500 10.42 17.68 21.31
N GLN A 501 10.27 17.48 19.98
CA GLN A 501 9.43 18.29 19.10
C GLN A 501 8.06 17.67 18.77
N LEU A 502 7.70 16.54 19.40
CA LEU A 502 6.44 15.85 19.11
C LEU A 502 5.24 16.74 19.45
N ARG A 503 4.34 16.94 18.48
CA ARG A 503 3.15 17.80 18.58
C ARG A 503 1.85 17.04 18.41
N SER A 504 1.84 16.01 17.58
CA SER A 504 0.67 15.20 17.28
C SER A 504 0.96 13.74 17.58
N LEU A 505 0.04 13.09 18.29
CA LEU A 505 0.07 11.66 18.60
C LEU A 505 -1.27 11.05 18.21
N CYS A 506 -1.26 10.12 17.25
CA CYS A 506 -2.42 9.34 16.87
C CYS A 506 -2.25 7.89 17.33
N ILE A 507 -3.27 7.32 17.97
CA ILE A 507 -3.27 5.93 18.42
C ILE A 507 -4.51 5.24 17.84
N ARG A 508 -4.30 4.12 17.13
CA ARG A 508 -5.34 3.34 16.45
C ARG A 508 -5.24 1.86 16.78
N ASN A 509 -6.37 1.17 16.76
CA ASN A 509 -6.49 -0.30 16.86
C ASN A 509 -5.69 -0.91 18.03
N SER A 510 -5.63 -0.22 19.18
CA SER A 510 -4.89 -0.72 20.34
C SER A 510 -5.83 -1.46 21.30
N GLU A 511 -6.07 -2.73 20.99
CA GLU A 511 -7.02 -3.60 21.71
C GLU A 511 -6.76 -3.66 23.22
N GLN A 512 -5.49 -3.48 23.62
CA GLN A 512 -5.02 -3.61 25.00
C GLN A 512 -5.10 -2.32 25.83
N LEU A 513 -5.59 -1.20 25.28
CA LEU A 513 -5.70 0.05 26.06
C LEU A 513 -6.77 -0.04 27.14
N GLN A 514 -6.34 0.02 28.39
CA GLN A 514 -7.25 0.11 29.53
C GLN A 514 -7.63 1.56 29.79
N VAL A 515 -8.74 1.80 30.51
CA VAL A 515 -9.18 3.16 30.86
C VAL A 515 -8.08 3.98 31.54
N ARG A 516 -7.29 3.34 32.42
CA ARG A 516 -6.14 3.98 33.08
C ARG A 516 -5.03 4.42 32.10
N ASP A 517 -4.87 3.72 30.99
CA ASP A 517 -3.88 4.05 29.97
C ASP A 517 -4.33 5.29 29.20
N LEU A 518 -5.63 5.38 28.92
CA LEU A 518 -6.27 6.54 28.30
C LEU A 518 -6.17 7.79 29.20
N ASP A 519 -6.45 7.64 30.50
CA ASP A 519 -6.25 8.72 31.48
C ASP A 519 -4.79 9.20 31.51
N PHE A 520 -3.83 8.26 31.42
CA PHE A 520 -2.42 8.61 31.35
C PHE A 520 -2.08 9.37 30.05
N ILE A 521 -2.54 8.89 28.89
CA ILE A 521 -2.30 9.52 27.58
C ILE A 521 -2.84 10.96 27.55
N ILE A 522 -4.08 11.15 28.02
CA ILE A 522 -4.81 12.42 27.97
C ILE A 522 -4.31 13.42 29.02
N GLY A 523 -4.08 12.94 30.24
CA GLY A 523 -3.80 13.79 31.40
C GLY A 523 -2.31 13.96 31.72
N ASN A 524 -1.53 12.88 31.69
CA ASN A 524 -0.20 12.83 32.30
C ASN A 524 0.95 12.87 31.28
N LEU A 525 0.80 12.23 30.13
CA LEU A 525 1.88 12.11 29.14
C LEU A 525 2.43 13.47 28.70
N GLY A 526 1.54 14.41 28.34
CA GLY A 526 1.92 15.77 27.96
C GLY A 526 2.64 16.52 29.09
N ALA A 527 2.10 16.45 30.31
CA ALA A 527 2.67 17.11 31.48
C ALA A 527 4.06 16.56 31.86
N GLU A 528 4.23 15.24 31.86
CA GLU A 528 5.51 14.59 32.15
C GLU A 528 6.59 15.00 31.14
N ARG A 529 6.24 15.03 29.84
CA ARG A 529 7.15 15.47 28.77
C ARG A 529 7.52 16.94 28.91
N GLN A 530 6.55 17.83 29.12
CA GLN A 530 6.78 19.26 29.32
C GLN A 530 7.66 19.53 30.56
N SER A 531 7.49 18.76 31.63
CA SER A 531 8.30 18.89 32.86
C SER A 531 9.81 18.66 32.61
N LYS A 532 10.16 18.03 31.49
CA LYS A 532 11.53 17.77 31.04
C LYS A 532 11.94 18.60 29.82
N GLY A 533 11.19 19.66 29.51
CA GLY A 533 11.53 20.63 28.47
C GLY A 533 11.16 20.23 27.04
N ALA A 534 10.36 19.18 26.84
CA ALA A 534 9.79 18.91 25.52
C ALA A 534 8.65 19.86 25.17
N CYS A 535 8.35 19.97 23.87
CA CYS A 535 7.17 20.65 23.38
C CYS A 535 5.90 19.98 23.93
N GLY A 536 4.89 20.79 24.23
CA GLY A 536 3.56 20.29 24.57
C GLY A 536 2.89 19.64 23.36
N LEU A 537 2.25 18.48 23.60
CA LEU A 537 1.35 17.87 22.62
C LEU A 537 0.20 18.83 22.33
N ARG A 538 -0.03 19.11 21.05
CA ARG A 538 -1.12 19.98 20.57
C ARG A 538 -2.34 19.18 20.18
N GLU A 539 -2.14 17.97 19.70
CA GLU A 539 -3.17 17.10 19.18
C GLU A 539 -2.91 15.67 19.63
N VAL A 540 -3.95 15.03 20.16
CA VAL A 540 -3.94 13.62 20.53
C VAL A 540 -5.23 13.01 19.99
N ASP A 541 -5.09 12.13 19.01
CA ASP A 541 -6.19 11.43 18.39
C ASP A 541 -6.19 9.98 18.88
N ILE A 542 -7.29 9.53 19.46
CA ILE A 542 -7.42 8.18 20.00
C ILE A 542 -8.64 7.52 19.37
N HIS A 543 -8.39 6.43 18.66
CA HIS A 543 -9.40 5.56 18.09
C HIS A 543 -9.63 4.38 19.01
N VAL A 544 -10.87 4.19 19.46
CA VAL A 544 -11.28 3.12 20.37
C VAL A 544 -12.67 2.60 19.99
N ASP A 545 -13.03 1.42 20.47
CA ASP A 545 -14.40 0.90 20.38
C ASP A 545 -15.41 1.87 21.04
N ALA A 546 -16.67 1.86 20.57
CA ALA A 546 -17.71 2.79 21.04
C ALA A 546 -17.92 2.72 22.56
N ALA A 547 -17.79 1.52 23.15
CA ALA A 547 -17.97 1.30 24.58
C ALA A 547 -16.91 2.04 25.42
N ARG A 548 -15.65 2.04 24.97
CA ARG A 548 -14.54 2.75 25.61
C ARG A 548 -14.60 4.25 25.35
N ALA A 549 -15.01 4.68 24.15
CA ALA A 549 -15.13 6.11 23.81
C ALA A 549 -15.99 6.86 24.84
N ALA A 550 -17.13 6.27 25.23
CA ALA A 550 -18.06 6.85 26.20
C ALA A 550 -17.45 7.04 27.61
N CYS A 551 -16.53 6.17 28.01
CA CYS A 551 -15.91 6.22 29.34
C CYS A 551 -14.86 7.35 29.46
N VAL A 552 -14.26 7.77 28.34
CA VAL A 552 -13.09 8.66 28.32
C VAL A 552 -13.46 10.12 28.07
N ALA A 553 -14.62 10.37 27.46
CA ALA A 553 -15.12 11.72 27.15
C ALA A 553 -15.22 12.67 28.36
N ALA A 554 -15.15 12.15 29.59
CA ALA A 554 -15.22 12.93 30.82
C ALA A 554 -13.85 13.46 31.32
N SER A 555 -12.72 12.97 30.80
CA SER A 555 -11.39 13.34 31.31
C SER A 555 -10.90 14.65 30.69
N PRO A 556 -10.66 15.72 31.48
CA PRO A 556 -10.16 16.99 30.93
C PRO A 556 -8.72 16.81 30.44
N GLY A 557 -8.49 17.11 29.17
CA GLY A 557 -7.15 17.09 28.58
C GLY A 557 -6.19 18.10 29.24
N SER A 558 -4.89 17.87 29.06
CA SER A 558 -3.85 18.82 29.44
C SER A 558 -4.12 20.22 28.83
N PRO A 559 -3.89 21.33 29.56
CA PRO A 559 -4.14 22.68 29.03
C PRO A 559 -3.43 22.93 27.69
N GLY A 560 -4.19 23.23 26.65
CA GLY A 560 -3.67 23.51 25.30
C GLY A 560 -3.50 22.30 24.39
N THR A 561 -3.84 21.10 24.85
CA THR A 561 -3.89 19.88 24.01
C THR A 561 -5.33 19.65 23.54
N ARG A 562 -5.54 19.60 22.22
CA ARG A 562 -6.78 19.11 21.62
C ARG A 562 -6.76 17.58 21.67
N VAL A 563 -7.76 16.98 22.31
CA VAL A 563 -7.93 15.53 22.35
C VAL A 563 -9.18 15.20 21.57
N ASN A 564 -9.02 14.41 20.51
CA ASN A 564 -10.12 13.87 19.72
C ASN A 564 -10.22 12.37 20.00
N ILE A 565 -11.42 11.90 20.30
CA ILE A 565 -11.69 10.48 20.55
C ILE A 565 -12.68 10.05 19.47
N TYR A 566 -12.26 9.09 18.68
CA TYR A 566 -13.05 8.53 17.58
C TYR A 566 -13.54 7.14 17.99
N SER A 567 -14.81 6.89 17.67
CA SER A 567 -15.41 5.56 17.78
C SER A 567 -15.20 4.88 16.43
N ASP A 568 -14.45 3.78 16.40
CA ASP A 568 -14.20 3.07 15.14
C ASP A 568 -15.48 2.45 14.54
N ASP A 569 -16.54 2.31 15.35
CA ASP A 569 -17.84 1.76 14.91
C ASP A 569 -18.71 2.74 14.08
N GLU A 570 -18.37 4.03 14.00
CA GLU A 570 -19.24 5.04 13.35
C GLU A 570 -18.96 5.25 11.85
N ASP A 571 -17.83 4.78 11.32
CA ASP A 571 -17.44 5.06 9.93
C ASP A 571 -17.74 3.91 8.94
N ASP A 572 -18.04 2.70 9.41
CA ASP A 572 -18.24 1.53 8.53
C ASP A 572 -19.72 1.22 8.20
N SER A 573 -20.70 1.93 8.80
CA SER A 573 -22.13 1.59 8.65
C SER A 573 -22.90 2.38 7.58
N ASP A 574 -22.34 3.45 7.01
CA ASP A 574 -23.19 4.46 6.34
C ASP A 574 -23.31 4.34 4.81
N ASP A 575 -22.64 3.39 4.14
CA ASP A 575 -22.70 3.25 2.66
C ASP A 575 -23.31 1.92 2.14
N ASP A 576 -23.68 0.95 2.99
CA ASP A 576 -24.20 -0.36 2.55
C ASP A 576 -25.70 -0.64 2.89
N GLU A 577 -26.42 0.26 3.57
CA GLU A 577 -27.79 -0.02 4.05
C GLU A 577 -28.92 0.00 2.99
N ASP A 578 -28.66 0.19 1.71
CA ASP A 578 -29.70 0.17 0.66
C ASP A 578 -29.78 -1.13 -0.17
N TYR A 579 -28.99 -2.18 0.15
CA TYR A 579 -29.12 -3.49 -0.51
C TYR A 579 -29.86 -4.53 0.35
N MET A 580 -31.18 -4.50 0.20
CA MET A 580 -32.08 -5.67 0.20
C MET A 580 -32.18 -6.50 1.51
N SER A 581 -33.18 -6.14 2.31
CA SER A 581 -33.90 -7.12 3.12
C SER A 581 -34.53 -8.20 2.25
N GLU A 582 -33.99 -9.41 2.24
CA GLU A 582 -34.82 -10.62 2.17
C GLU A 582 -34.40 -11.57 3.28
N GLU A 583 -35.34 -11.73 4.19
CA GLU A 583 -35.32 -12.48 5.45
C GLU A 583 -34.75 -13.90 5.29
N ASP A 584 -34.01 -14.37 6.30
CA ASP A 584 -33.56 -15.77 6.56
C ASP A 584 -32.17 -16.24 6.06
N ALA A 585 -31.19 -15.35 5.85
CA ALA A 585 -29.78 -15.76 5.84
C ALA A 585 -29.26 -15.81 7.29
N MET A 586 -29.18 -17.03 7.84
CA MET A 586 -28.65 -17.33 9.17
C MET A 586 -27.32 -16.60 9.44
N ASP A 587 -27.16 -16.04 10.64
CA ASP A 587 -25.89 -15.59 11.25
C ASP A 587 -24.89 -16.78 11.31
N ILE A 588 -24.40 -17.21 10.17
CA ILE A 588 -23.28 -18.16 10.09
C ILE A 588 -22.05 -17.29 10.29
N ASP A 589 -21.44 -17.42 11.47
CA ASP A 589 -20.16 -16.80 11.78
C ASP A 589 -19.22 -17.00 10.57
N PRO A 590 -18.71 -15.92 9.95
CA PRO A 590 -17.90 -15.99 8.75
C PRO A 590 -16.71 -16.95 8.89
N PHE A 591 -16.22 -17.16 10.11
CA PHE A 591 -15.10 -18.04 10.45
C PHE A 591 -15.52 -19.41 11.02
N SER A 592 -16.83 -19.68 11.11
CA SER A 592 -17.30 -21.02 11.49
C SER A 592 -17.20 -21.98 10.30
N PRO A 593 -17.04 -23.30 10.54
CA PRO A 593 -17.05 -24.29 9.47
C PRO A 593 -18.35 -24.20 8.64
N GLY A 594 -18.23 -23.73 7.40
CA GLY A 594 -19.33 -23.46 6.46
C GLY A 594 -19.70 -21.98 6.26
N GLY A 595 -19.03 -21.04 6.94
CA GLY A 595 -19.17 -19.59 6.77
C GLY A 595 -18.49 -19.04 5.50
N ALA A 596 -18.62 -17.72 5.29
CA ALA A 596 -18.10 -17.03 4.11
C ALA A 596 -16.57 -17.17 3.93
N PHE A 597 -15.83 -17.42 5.01
CA PHE A 597 -14.38 -17.69 5.02
C PHE A 597 -14.05 -19.13 5.41
N ASN A 598 -14.94 -20.08 5.14
CA ASN A 598 -14.69 -21.51 5.33
C ASN A 598 -13.66 -22.01 4.31
N ASP A 599 -12.40 -21.65 4.53
CA ASP A 599 -11.24 -22.22 3.89
C ASP A 599 -10.84 -23.48 4.68
N PRO A 600 -11.12 -24.69 4.17
CA PRO A 600 -10.80 -25.92 4.86
C PRO A 600 -9.28 -26.10 5.08
N ILE A 601 -8.43 -25.39 4.33
CA ILE A 601 -6.97 -25.37 4.51
C ILE A 601 -6.62 -24.55 5.75
N PHE A 602 -7.24 -23.37 5.88
CA PHE A 602 -7.09 -22.51 7.06
C PHE A 602 -7.50 -23.29 8.32
N ASP A 603 -8.70 -23.88 8.31
CA ASP A 603 -9.20 -24.67 9.45
C ASP A 603 -8.33 -25.89 9.77
N GLN A 604 -7.83 -26.60 8.76
CA GLN A 604 -6.98 -27.78 8.97
C GLN A 604 -5.58 -27.42 9.48
N TYR A 605 -4.99 -26.33 8.99
CA TYR A 605 -3.68 -25.84 9.43
C TYR A 605 -3.71 -25.39 10.90
N TYR A 606 -4.74 -24.65 11.32
CA TYR A 606 -4.86 -24.17 12.71
C TYR A 606 -5.37 -25.25 13.67
N SER A 607 -6.26 -26.15 13.23
CA SER A 607 -6.71 -27.27 14.08
C SER A 607 -5.60 -28.29 14.37
N THR A 608 -4.65 -28.48 13.44
CA THR A 608 -3.52 -29.40 13.67
C THR A 608 -2.46 -28.80 14.60
N GLN A 609 -2.20 -27.49 14.56
CA GLN A 609 -1.30 -26.83 15.52
C GLN A 609 -1.88 -26.75 16.95
N ALA A 610 -3.19 -26.57 17.09
CA ALA A 610 -3.86 -26.50 18.40
C ALA A 610 -3.80 -27.82 19.21
N ILE A 611 -3.57 -28.96 18.56
CA ILE A 611 -3.50 -30.28 19.22
C ILE A 611 -2.09 -30.58 19.76
N SER A 612 -1.06 -29.82 19.34
CA SER A 612 0.34 -30.03 19.72
C SER A 612 0.85 -29.18 20.89
N HIS A 613 -0.01 -28.39 21.55
CA HIS A 613 0.35 -27.53 22.67
C HIS A 613 -0.29 -27.91 24.01
#